data_AF-A0A446B3A6-F1
#
_entry.id   AF-A0A446B3A6-F1
#
_cell.length_a   1.000
_cell.length_b   1.000
_cell.length_c   1.000
_cell.angle_alpha   90.00
_cell.angle_beta   90.00
_cell.angle_gamma   90.00
#
_symmetry.space_group_name_H-M   'P 1'
#
loop_
_entity.id
_entity.type
_entity.pdbx_description
1 polymer ?
#
loop_
_entity_poly.entity_id
_entity_poly.type
_entity_poly.pdbx_seq_one_letter_code
_entity_poly.pdbx_strand_id
1 'polypeptide(L)'
;MHKHPLAIALLLCLPAAHAAQSVTSALDPAHALERINRNYNTVISAAAPCKEPDTGAPRGHNYCSGVTVRMVDDGPFNFWDYSEFAKKLGASSFTWIRKDLSISKLVRPAGFILRTPADAWALKQPVMETGYLCIFAFDGYTGTERQWHGCGLYNQPIPAGAAPTPNQPNKNRNLAFGSCDISGVDTAGQWRAKYRNGIQQGQCSWNAEQPADWDAMIDVHQNPGKQGEAWIAKDQFNEFLIRTATDTGDGSARLPHIDALVYDPNSTFVAPTRGDVKRPVPTNGLEVARSFQRKLFAQGYAVPVLRMDFQQPAENRFAYLANDQVVSLGISGVIEQTYIQSANWELRLDPGSGRQEWTLVVIPTALGKARQASDQQALYAELFSLRGADPQWQQHETSAGSMRQQLACLIGNYPAKSQWNIEPFRPKVSDSEAAKAGCNPFAPTTSGLIAASSWSQFKDSVSGRQVWGLRVVPTAAGRTAPGEQLYAELLRLRGNDPQWQEGGPGSMREQLDCLQNNYRAKAEWNLEPYRPAAGKEQTRAQGCNPV
;
A
#
# COMPACT_ATOMS: atom_id res chain seq x y z
N MET A 1 10.33 -49.05 47.91
CA MET A 1 9.21 -48.18 47.45
C MET A 1 9.81 -47.00 46.70
N HIS A 2 9.86 -47.08 45.37
CA HIS A 2 10.39 -46.01 44.53
C HIS A 2 9.36 -44.89 44.38
N LYS A 3 9.74 -43.66 44.72
CA LYS A 3 8.97 -42.46 44.43
C LYS A 3 9.54 -41.84 43.16
N HIS A 4 8.76 -41.84 42.08
CA HIS A 4 9.05 -41.07 40.87
C HIS A 4 8.73 -39.58 41.11
N PRO A 5 9.59 -38.63 40.69
CA PRO A 5 9.21 -37.23 40.66
C PRO A 5 8.43 -36.94 39.36
N LEU A 6 7.29 -36.27 39.53
CA LEU A 6 6.42 -35.76 38.49
C LEU A 6 7.09 -34.51 37.87
N ALA A 7 7.53 -34.58 36.62
CA ALA A 7 8.02 -33.43 35.88
C ALA A 7 6.84 -32.68 35.25
N ILE A 8 6.51 -31.50 35.78
CA ILE A 8 5.55 -30.58 35.19
C ILE A 8 6.25 -29.83 34.04
N ALA A 9 5.88 -30.13 32.80
CA ALA A 9 6.30 -29.36 31.64
C ALA A 9 5.49 -28.06 31.55
N LEU A 10 6.11 -26.94 31.87
CA LEU A 10 5.57 -25.60 31.65
C LEU A 10 5.62 -25.32 30.13
N LEU A 11 4.49 -25.44 29.42
CA LEU A 11 4.36 -24.90 28.07
C LEU A 11 4.33 -23.36 28.16
N LEU A 12 5.48 -22.73 27.97
CA LEU A 12 5.58 -21.31 27.68
C LEU A 12 5.09 -21.08 26.25
N CYS A 13 3.81 -20.71 26.10
CA CYS A 13 3.32 -20.08 24.88
C CYS A 13 3.96 -18.70 24.75
N LEU A 14 5.15 -18.65 24.14
CA LEU A 14 5.73 -17.40 23.66
C LEU A 14 4.80 -16.86 22.55
N PRO A 15 4.33 -15.61 22.64
CA PRO A 15 3.69 -14.98 21.51
C PRO A 15 4.71 -14.95 20.37
N ALA A 16 4.29 -15.38 19.18
CA ALA A 16 5.06 -15.21 17.96
C ALA A 16 5.29 -13.71 17.76
N ALA A 17 6.43 -13.23 18.24
CA ALA A 17 6.96 -11.94 17.86
C ALA A 17 7.09 -11.98 16.33
N HIS A 18 6.15 -11.33 15.64
CA HIS A 18 6.34 -11.01 14.24
C HIS A 18 7.59 -10.13 14.22
N ALA A 19 8.73 -10.74 13.87
CA ALA A 19 9.94 -9.99 13.59
C ALA A 19 9.56 -8.99 12.51
N ALA A 20 9.51 -7.70 12.87
CA ALA A 20 9.37 -6.63 11.91
C ALA A 20 10.45 -6.87 10.84
N GLN A 21 10.05 -7.06 9.58
CA GLN A 21 11.00 -7.29 8.50
C GLN A 21 12.01 -6.14 8.53
N SER A 22 13.28 -6.45 8.75
CA SER A 22 14.36 -5.48 8.71
C SER A 22 14.39 -4.89 7.31
N VAL A 23 14.01 -3.62 7.17
CA VAL A 23 14.13 -2.88 5.92
C VAL A 23 15.60 -2.94 5.54
N THR A 24 15.90 -3.43 4.33
CA THR A 24 17.26 -3.37 3.82
C THR A 24 17.70 -1.90 3.84
N SER A 25 18.87 -1.61 4.39
CA SER A 25 19.39 -0.24 4.48
C SER A 25 19.25 0.44 3.12
N ALA A 26 18.40 1.46 3.04
CA ALA A 26 18.14 2.17 1.80
C ALA A 26 19.47 2.64 1.20
N LEU A 27 19.70 2.35 -0.08
CA LEU A 27 20.79 3.01 -0.78
C LEU A 27 20.48 4.49 -0.84
N ASP A 28 21.51 5.31 -0.64
CA ASP A 28 21.39 6.75 -0.69
C ASP A 28 20.76 7.20 -2.03
N PRO A 29 19.60 7.91 -2.05
CA PRO A 29 18.99 8.35 -3.30
C PRO A 29 19.86 9.24 -4.19
N ALA A 30 20.73 10.08 -3.63
CA ALA A 30 21.67 10.87 -4.41
C ALA A 30 22.71 9.96 -5.07
N HIS A 31 23.28 9.00 -4.34
CA HIS A 31 24.19 8.02 -4.94
C HIS A 31 23.49 7.11 -5.97
N ALA A 32 22.22 6.74 -5.76
CA ALA A 32 21.45 5.99 -6.74
C ALA A 32 21.24 6.80 -8.03
N LEU A 33 20.85 8.07 -7.89
CA LEU A 33 20.72 9.01 -9.01
C LEU A 33 22.04 9.15 -9.78
N GLU A 34 23.15 9.37 -9.08
CA GLU A 34 24.48 9.50 -9.68
C GLU A 34 24.87 8.26 -10.48
N ARG A 35 24.70 7.06 -9.91
CA ARG A 35 25.00 5.80 -10.62
C ARG A 35 24.13 5.63 -11.86
N ILE A 36 22.83 5.90 -11.76
CA ILE A 36 21.89 5.74 -12.88
C ILE A 36 22.21 6.74 -14.00
N ASN A 37 22.44 8.02 -13.67
CA ASN A 37 22.85 9.03 -14.66
C ASN A 37 24.22 8.68 -15.26
N ARG A 38 25.19 8.20 -14.47
CA ARG A 38 26.47 7.72 -14.98
C ARG A 38 26.28 6.56 -15.95
N ASN A 39 25.48 5.55 -15.60
CA ASN A 39 25.23 4.41 -16.48
C ASN A 39 24.58 4.83 -17.79
N TYR A 40 23.58 5.73 -17.75
CA TYR A 40 22.96 6.30 -18.95
C TYR A 40 23.97 7.04 -19.83
N ASN A 41 24.93 7.75 -19.24
CA ASN A 41 25.89 8.59 -19.96
C ASN A 41 27.18 7.87 -20.39
N THR A 42 27.50 6.73 -19.80
CA THR A 42 28.69 5.93 -20.13
C THR A 42 28.46 5.14 -21.40
N VAL A 43 29.12 5.50 -22.49
CA VAL A 43 29.09 4.77 -23.76
C VAL A 43 30.21 3.74 -23.77
N ILE A 44 29.82 2.47 -23.88
CA ILE A 44 30.69 1.30 -24.04
C ILE A 44 30.55 0.79 -25.47
N SER A 45 31.66 0.29 -26.02
CA SER A 45 31.72 -0.38 -27.32
C SER A 45 32.35 -1.77 -27.17
N ALA A 46 32.21 -2.61 -28.20
CA ALA A 46 32.79 -3.94 -28.24
C ALA A 46 34.33 -3.94 -28.18
N ALA A 47 34.99 -2.83 -28.54
CA ALA A 47 36.44 -2.68 -28.43
C ALA A 47 36.92 -2.56 -26.96
N ALA A 48 36.04 -2.13 -26.06
CA ALA A 48 36.33 -1.99 -24.64
C ALA A 48 35.10 -2.42 -23.81
N PRO A 49 34.75 -3.72 -23.83
CA PRO A 49 33.48 -4.19 -23.29
C PRO A 49 33.43 -4.11 -21.77
N CYS A 50 32.22 -4.20 -21.21
CA CYS A 50 32.04 -4.48 -19.79
C CYS A 50 32.71 -5.82 -19.44
N LYS A 51 33.18 -5.94 -18.19
CA LYS A 51 33.88 -7.14 -17.72
C LYS A 51 33.40 -7.55 -16.34
N GLU A 52 33.38 -8.86 -16.09
CA GLU A 52 33.19 -9.40 -14.74
C GLU A 52 34.35 -8.97 -13.83
N PRO A 53 34.09 -8.46 -12.62
CA PRO A 53 35.16 -7.97 -11.74
C PRO A 53 36.15 -9.06 -11.29
N ASP A 54 35.70 -10.31 -11.18
CA ASP A 54 36.48 -11.44 -10.66
C ASP A 54 37.24 -12.21 -11.74
N THR A 55 36.63 -12.44 -12.90
CA THR A 55 37.24 -13.22 -13.98
C THR A 55 37.84 -12.35 -15.10
N GLY A 56 37.42 -11.09 -15.20
CA GLY A 56 37.72 -10.23 -16.35
C GLY A 56 37.00 -10.65 -17.63
N ALA A 57 36.11 -11.65 -17.59
CA ALA A 57 35.39 -12.13 -18.76
C ALA A 57 34.50 -11.03 -19.35
N PRO A 58 34.48 -10.84 -20.68
CA PRO A 58 33.67 -9.81 -21.30
C PRO A 58 32.17 -10.14 -21.18
N ARG A 59 31.38 -9.07 -20.99
CA ARG A 59 29.93 -9.08 -20.85
C ARG A 59 29.30 -8.09 -21.83
N GLY A 60 28.01 -8.26 -22.09
CA GLY A 60 27.22 -7.27 -22.82
C GLY A 60 27.21 -5.89 -22.15
N HIS A 61 26.82 -4.86 -22.91
CA HIS A 61 26.86 -3.46 -22.44
C HIS A 61 26.02 -3.25 -21.18
N ASN A 62 24.89 -3.95 -21.04
CA ASN A 62 24.00 -3.87 -19.87
C ASN A 62 24.66 -4.23 -18.53
N TYR A 63 25.81 -4.91 -18.56
CA TYR A 63 26.51 -5.32 -17.33
C TYR A 63 27.06 -4.12 -16.54
N CYS A 64 27.45 -3.05 -17.23
CA CYS A 64 28.06 -1.86 -16.62
C CYS A 64 27.64 -0.51 -17.23
N SER A 65 26.81 -0.51 -18.28
CA SER A 65 26.43 0.68 -19.06
C SER A 65 24.96 0.61 -19.50
N GLY A 66 24.37 1.79 -19.65
CA GLY A 66 22.95 1.99 -19.92
C GLY A 66 22.06 1.62 -18.73
N VAL A 67 20.77 1.86 -18.89
CA VAL A 67 19.75 1.68 -17.86
C VAL A 67 18.73 0.67 -18.35
N THR A 68 18.58 -0.43 -17.60
CA THR A 68 17.55 -1.44 -17.86
C THR A 68 16.28 -1.06 -17.12
N VAL A 69 15.24 -0.69 -17.86
CA VAL A 69 13.97 -0.18 -17.32
C VAL A 69 12.82 -1.09 -17.71
N ARG A 70 11.90 -1.35 -16.78
CA ARG A 70 10.63 -2.01 -17.06
C ARG A 70 9.49 -1.06 -16.75
N MET A 71 8.74 -0.68 -17.76
CA MET A 71 7.57 0.17 -17.60
C MET A 71 6.32 -0.71 -17.54
N VAL A 72 5.49 -0.54 -16.51
CA VAL A 72 4.37 -1.43 -16.16
C VAL A 72 3.19 -0.65 -15.60
N ASP A 73 2.01 -1.26 -15.60
CA ASP A 73 0.79 -0.69 -15.02
C ASP A 73 0.74 -0.86 -13.49
N ASP A 74 -0.07 -0.01 -12.84
CA ASP A 74 -0.48 -0.22 -11.44
C ASP A 74 -1.84 -0.93 -11.36
N GLY A 75 -2.08 -1.62 -10.25
CA GLY A 75 -3.32 -2.34 -10.02
C GLY A 75 -3.31 -3.21 -8.75
N PRO A 76 -4.28 -4.13 -8.61
CA PRO A 76 -4.39 -5.06 -7.49
C PRO A 76 -3.41 -6.23 -7.60
N PHE A 77 -2.18 -5.96 -8.03
CA PHE A 77 -1.07 -6.89 -8.19
C PHE A 77 0.23 -6.15 -7.87
N ASN A 78 1.34 -6.85 -7.64
CA ASN A 78 2.61 -6.19 -7.47
C ASN A 78 3.28 -5.98 -8.83
N PHE A 79 3.90 -4.82 -9.01
CA PHE A 79 4.50 -4.43 -10.28
C PHE A 79 5.72 -5.28 -10.68
N TRP A 80 6.27 -6.06 -9.74
CA TRP A 80 7.32 -7.04 -9.98
C TRP A 80 6.79 -8.44 -10.32
N ASP A 81 5.49 -8.70 -10.14
CA ASP A 81 4.88 -9.99 -10.45
C ASP A 81 4.98 -10.29 -11.95
N TYR A 82 5.12 -11.56 -12.30
CA TYR A 82 5.06 -11.99 -13.69
C TYR A 82 3.61 -12.18 -14.13
N SER A 83 3.24 -11.58 -15.27
CA SER A 83 1.98 -11.90 -15.92
C SER A 83 1.94 -13.37 -16.34
N GLU A 84 0.75 -13.95 -16.48
CA GLU A 84 0.59 -15.31 -17.00
C GLU A 84 1.25 -15.50 -18.38
N PHE A 85 1.29 -14.43 -19.18
CA PHE A 85 2.02 -14.42 -20.43
C PHE A 85 3.54 -14.54 -20.23
N ALA A 86 4.12 -13.73 -19.32
CA ALA A 86 5.54 -13.78 -19.00
C ALA A 86 5.94 -15.14 -18.37
N LYS A 87 5.08 -15.74 -17.54
CA LYS A 87 5.29 -17.09 -16.99
C LYS A 87 5.36 -18.15 -18.08
N LYS A 88 4.43 -18.13 -19.04
CA LYS A 88 4.42 -19.05 -20.19
C LYS A 88 5.62 -18.86 -21.11
N LEU A 89 6.03 -17.61 -21.32
CA LEU A 89 7.21 -17.29 -22.10
C LEU A 89 8.50 -17.69 -21.37
N GLY A 90 8.51 -17.61 -20.03
CA GLY A 90 9.69 -17.77 -19.19
C GLY A 90 10.63 -16.55 -19.23
N ALA A 91 10.15 -15.42 -19.75
CA ALA A 91 10.88 -14.15 -19.78
C ALA A 91 9.94 -12.96 -19.65
N SER A 92 10.52 -11.83 -19.30
CA SER A 92 9.87 -10.53 -19.23
C SER A 92 10.61 -9.53 -20.10
N SER A 93 9.85 -8.69 -20.78
CA SER A 93 10.38 -7.61 -21.61
C SER A 93 10.74 -6.39 -20.77
N PHE A 94 11.91 -5.84 -21.06
CA PHE A 94 12.45 -4.58 -20.56
C PHE A 94 12.81 -3.70 -21.75
N THR A 95 13.13 -2.44 -21.48
CA THR A 95 13.80 -1.56 -22.42
C THR A 95 15.18 -1.26 -21.85
N TRP A 96 16.19 -1.17 -22.71
CA TRP A 96 17.52 -0.70 -22.32
C TRP A 96 17.79 0.64 -23.00
N ILE A 97 18.11 1.67 -22.20
CA ILE A 97 18.33 3.03 -22.69
C ILE A 97 19.73 3.52 -22.35
N ARG A 98 20.31 4.33 -23.25
CA ARG A 98 21.63 4.96 -23.10
C ARG A 98 21.65 6.27 -23.89
N LYS A 99 22.56 7.20 -23.59
CA LYS A 99 22.57 8.53 -24.21
C LYS A 99 22.72 8.55 -25.74
N ASP A 100 23.29 7.50 -26.31
CA ASP A 100 23.49 7.30 -27.76
C ASP A 100 22.33 6.55 -28.42
N LEU A 101 21.27 6.24 -27.66
CA LEU A 101 19.99 5.79 -28.16
C LEU A 101 18.97 6.93 -28.09
N SER A 102 18.39 7.29 -29.23
CA SER A 102 17.36 8.33 -29.36
C SER A 102 15.99 7.98 -28.73
N ILE A 103 15.89 6.88 -27.96
CA ILE A 103 14.65 6.41 -27.33
C ILE A 103 14.08 7.53 -26.45
N SER A 104 12.83 7.91 -26.70
CA SER A 104 12.09 8.88 -25.89
C SER A 104 10.63 8.50 -25.66
N LYS A 105 10.18 7.36 -26.19
CA LYS A 105 8.85 6.77 -25.99
C LYS A 105 9.01 5.42 -25.33
N LEU A 106 8.27 5.22 -24.25
CA LEU A 106 8.21 3.95 -23.53
C LEU A 106 6.77 3.43 -23.50
N VAL A 107 6.64 2.13 -23.23
CA VAL A 107 5.38 1.39 -23.33
C VAL A 107 4.34 1.77 -22.25
N ARG A 108 4.80 2.38 -21.15
CA ARG A 108 4.01 2.89 -20.01
C ARG A 108 4.67 4.16 -19.44
N PRO A 109 3.96 4.99 -18.65
CA PRO A 109 4.52 6.24 -18.11
C PRO A 109 5.31 6.06 -16.81
N ALA A 110 5.27 4.88 -16.18
CA ALA A 110 6.04 4.57 -14.97
C ALA A 110 6.50 3.12 -14.92
N GLY A 111 7.48 2.86 -14.05
CA GLY A 111 8.19 1.59 -14.00
C GLY A 111 9.27 1.52 -12.93
N PHE A 112 10.22 0.61 -13.15
CA PHE A 112 11.36 0.42 -12.27
C PHE A 112 12.64 0.14 -13.06
N ILE A 113 13.77 0.48 -12.45
CA ILE A 113 15.12 0.26 -12.97
C ILE A 113 15.74 -0.92 -12.25
N LEU A 114 16.39 -1.81 -13.02
CA LEU A 114 17.30 -2.81 -12.47
C LEU A 114 18.71 -2.25 -12.32
N ARG A 115 19.32 -2.53 -11.18
CA ARG A 115 20.73 -2.23 -10.92
C ARG A 115 21.61 -3.00 -11.90
N THR A 116 22.64 -2.35 -12.44
CA THR A 116 23.63 -3.06 -13.24
C THR A 116 24.39 -4.07 -12.37
N PRO A 117 24.78 -5.24 -12.90
CA PRO A 117 25.62 -6.19 -12.17
C PRO A 117 26.92 -5.57 -11.63
N ALA A 118 27.59 -4.70 -12.40
CA ALA A 118 28.81 -4.03 -11.96
C ALA A 118 28.56 -3.12 -10.75
N ASP A 119 27.45 -2.38 -10.72
CA ASP A 119 27.08 -1.57 -9.55
C ASP A 119 26.70 -2.43 -8.35
N ALA A 120 25.99 -3.54 -8.57
CA ALA A 120 25.66 -4.47 -7.50
C ALA A 120 26.94 -5.02 -6.83
N TRP A 121 27.94 -5.38 -7.63
CA TRP A 121 29.27 -5.75 -7.15
C TRP A 121 29.94 -4.64 -6.34
N ALA A 122 30.00 -3.43 -6.87
CA ALA A 122 30.63 -2.29 -6.20
C ALA A 122 29.96 -1.95 -4.85
N LEU A 123 28.63 -2.11 -4.76
CA LEU A 123 27.85 -1.87 -3.56
C LEU A 123 27.79 -3.08 -2.60
N LYS A 124 28.40 -4.22 -2.97
CA LYS A 124 28.29 -5.50 -2.25
C LYS A 124 26.83 -5.93 -2.02
N GLN A 125 26.00 -5.70 -3.03
CA GLN A 125 24.58 -6.10 -3.08
C GLN A 125 24.41 -7.39 -3.88
N PRO A 126 23.26 -8.08 -3.78
CA PRO A 126 22.97 -9.24 -4.63
C PRO A 126 23.13 -8.92 -6.12
N VAL A 127 24.03 -9.65 -6.77
CA VAL A 127 24.38 -9.46 -8.19
C VAL A 127 23.50 -10.36 -9.04
N MET A 128 22.79 -9.77 -10.00
CA MET A 128 22.06 -10.53 -11.02
C MET A 128 23.04 -10.98 -12.11
N GLU A 129 23.77 -12.07 -11.84
CA GLU A 129 24.84 -12.55 -12.73
C GLU A 129 24.31 -13.23 -14.00
N THR A 130 23.09 -13.76 -13.96
CA THR A 130 22.50 -14.57 -15.04
C THR A 130 21.07 -14.13 -15.35
N GLY A 131 20.53 -14.62 -16.48
CA GLY A 131 19.15 -14.43 -16.89
C GLY A 131 18.95 -13.37 -17.98
N TYR A 132 19.98 -12.66 -18.42
CA TYR A 132 19.90 -11.80 -19.60
C TYR A 132 19.90 -12.67 -20.85
N LEU A 133 18.89 -12.56 -21.71
CA LEU A 133 18.70 -13.50 -22.82
C LEU A 133 19.14 -12.88 -24.14
N CYS A 134 18.41 -11.87 -24.59
CA CYS A 134 18.58 -11.26 -25.90
C CYS A 134 18.00 -9.85 -25.93
N ILE A 135 18.43 -9.05 -26.91
CA ILE A 135 17.88 -7.72 -27.14
C ILE A 135 17.47 -7.55 -28.61
N PHE A 136 16.29 -7.02 -28.84
CA PHE A 136 15.83 -6.60 -30.15
C PHE A 136 16.15 -5.13 -30.36
N ALA A 137 16.42 -4.72 -31.61
CA ALA A 137 16.66 -3.30 -31.88
C ALA A 137 15.39 -2.47 -31.67
N PHE A 138 14.20 -3.04 -31.87
CA PHE A 138 12.92 -2.37 -31.66
C PHE A 138 11.96 -3.32 -30.90
N ASP A 139 10.68 -2.98 -30.81
CA ASP A 139 9.66 -3.92 -30.33
C ASP A 139 9.69 -5.23 -31.13
N GLY A 140 10.04 -6.32 -30.46
CA GLY A 140 10.17 -7.66 -31.01
C GLY A 140 8.85 -8.42 -31.05
N TYR A 141 7.74 -7.85 -30.55
CA TYR A 141 6.45 -8.54 -30.45
C TYR A 141 6.59 -9.93 -29.82
N THR A 142 7.34 -10.00 -28.70
CA THR A 142 7.74 -11.30 -28.18
C THR A 142 6.58 -12.16 -27.67
N GLY A 143 6.75 -13.46 -27.83
CA GLY A 143 5.81 -14.48 -27.39
C GLY A 143 6.33 -15.89 -27.62
N THR A 144 5.52 -16.87 -27.22
CA THR A 144 5.92 -18.29 -27.23
C THR A 144 6.21 -18.81 -28.64
N GLU A 145 5.63 -18.20 -29.67
CA GLU A 145 5.87 -18.55 -31.07
C GLU A 145 7.27 -18.23 -31.59
N ARG A 146 8.02 -17.37 -30.87
CA ARG A 146 9.45 -17.15 -31.13
C ARG A 146 10.33 -18.24 -30.51
N GLN A 147 9.77 -19.07 -29.61
CA GLN A 147 10.53 -20.06 -28.83
C GLN A 147 11.69 -19.39 -28.06
N TRP A 148 12.54 -20.20 -27.40
CA TRP A 148 13.70 -19.74 -26.62
C TRP A 148 13.44 -18.48 -25.77
N HIS A 149 12.38 -18.52 -24.96
CA HIS A 149 11.98 -17.41 -24.10
C HIS A 149 11.71 -16.07 -24.84
N GLY A 150 11.26 -16.14 -26.10
CA GLY A 150 10.95 -14.98 -26.92
C GLY A 150 12.08 -14.50 -27.81
N CYS A 151 13.26 -15.13 -27.74
CA CYS A 151 14.45 -14.66 -28.45
C CYS A 151 14.63 -15.23 -29.86
N GLY A 152 13.86 -16.24 -30.26
CA GLY A 152 13.96 -16.77 -31.63
C GLY A 152 13.30 -15.89 -32.70
N LEU A 153 13.40 -16.38 -33.94
CA LEU A 153 12.71 -15.81 -35.09
C LEU A 153 11.20 -16.06 -34.97
N TYR A 154 10.39 -15.12 -35.45
CA TYR A 154 8.94 -15.20 -35.37
C TYR A 154 8.38 -16.38 -36.17
N ASN A 155 7.60 -17.27 -35.53
CA ASN A 155 6.99 -18.46 -36.15
C ASN A 155 7.99 -19.39 -36.85
N GLN A 156 9.26 -19.39 -36.43
CA GLN A 156 10.28 -20.29 -36.97
C GLN A 156 10.79 -21.21 -35.85
N PRO A 157 11.03 -22.49 -36.15
CA PRO A 157 11.61 -23.40 -35.17
C PRO A 157 13.07 -23.00 -34.86
N ILE A 158 13.47 -23.20 -33.61
CA ILE A 158 14.89 -23.14 -33.26
C ILE A 158 15.60 -24.34 -33.91
N PRO A 159 16.67 -24.13 -34.72
CA PRO A 159 17.39 -25.22 -35.34
C PRO A 159 17.87 -26.25 -34.30
N ALA A 160 17.81 -27.54 -34.64
CA ALA A 160 18.27 -28.60 -33.73
C ALA A 160 19.76 -28.40 -33.41
N GLY A 161 20.09 -28.35 -32.11
CA GLY A 161 21.46 -28.09 -31.65
C GLY A 161 21.85 -26.62 -31.60
N ALA A 162 20.94 -25.67 -31.92
CA ALA A 162 21.16 -24.27 -31.63
C ALA A 162 21.27 -24.10 -30.11
N ALA A 163 22.46 -23.72 -29.66
CA ALA A 163 22.77 -23.44 -28.26
C ALA A 163 22.94 -21.93 -28.06
N PRO A 164 22.89 -21.43 -26.81
CA PRO A 164 23.49 -20.16 -26.45
C PRO A 164 24.89 -20.02 -27.06
N THR A 165 25.04 -19.02 -27.92
CA THR A 165 26.19 -18.84 -28.82
C THR A 165 27.27 -17.83 -28.39
N PRO A 166 27.23 -17.11 -27.24
CA PRO A 166 28.32 -16.20 -26.97
C PRO A 166 29.57 -17.03 -26.69
N ASN A 167 30.58 -16.87 -27.53
CA ASN A 167 31.88 -17.54 -27.39
C ASN A 167 32.63 -17.10 -26.11
N GLN A 168 32.08 -16.14 -25.38
CA GLN A 168 32.67 -15.54 -24.20
C GLN A 168 32.49 -16.45 -22.96
N PRO A 169 33.57 -16.71 -22.18
CA PRO A 169 33.50 -17.55 -21.00
C PRO A 169 32.97 -16.77 -19.78
N ASN A 170 31.76 -16.23 -19.88
CA ASN A 170 31.11 -15.49 -18.79
C ASN A 170 30.01 -16.28 -18.08
N LYS A 171 29.57 -15.79 -16.92
CA LYS A 171 28.61 -16.46 -16.03
C LYS A 171 27.23 -16.69 -16.65
N ASN A 172 26.84 -15.90 -17.65
CA ASN A 172 25.52 -15.97 -18.29
C ASN A 172 25.54 -16.64 -19.68
N ARG A 173 26.70 -17.11 -20.14
CA ARG A 173 26.89 -17.65 -21.49
C ARG A 173 25.94 -18.80 -21.87
N ASN A 174 25.51 -19.58 -20.88
CA ASN A 174 24.65 -20.75 -21.08
C ASN A 174 23.15 -20.40 -21.18
N LEU A 175 22.77 -19.12 -21.13
CA LEU A 175 21.38 -18.66 -21.26
C LEU A 175 21.20 -17.65 -22.38
N ALA A 176 22.19 -16.79 -22.60
CA ALA A 176 22.11 -15.72 -23.58
C ALA A 176 22.10 -16.26 -25.03
N PHE A 177 21.15 -15.80 -25.83
CA PHE A 177 20.89 -16.34 -27.17
C PHE A 177 20.43 -15.23 -28.10
N GLY A 178 21.06 -15.08 -29.26
CA GLY A 178 20.64 -14.16 -30.31
C GLY A 178 20.18 -14.94 -31.54
N SER A 179 18.99 -14.65 -32.06
CA SER A 179 18.55 -15.26 -33.32
C SER A 179 19.20 -14.65 -34.57
N CYS A 180 19.98 -13.58 -34.41
CA CYS A 180 20.76 -12.99 -35.50
C CYS A 180 21.91 -13.92 -35.91
N ASP A 181 22.56 -14.59 -34.96
CA ASP A 181 23.62 -15.57 -35.19
C ASP A 181 23.13 -16.72 -36.09
N ILE A 182 22.00 -17.34 -35.74
CA ILE A 182 21.41 -18.44 -36.55
C ILE A 182 20.91 -17.94 -37.93
N SER A 183 20.74 -16.63 -38.07
CA SER A 183 20.34 -15.97 -39.31
C SER A 183 21.52 -15.53 -40.16
N GLY A 184 22.77 -15.74 -39.71
CA GLY A 184 23.98 -15.24 -40.36
C GLY A 184 24.03 -13.71 -40.41
N VAL A 185 23.58 -13.05 -39.35
CA VAL A 185 23.54 -11.59 -39.23
C VAL A 185 24.38 -11.18 -38.03
N ASP A 186 25.55 -10.60 -38.28
CA ASP A 186 26.51 -10.19 -37.23
C ASP A 186 26.68 -8.67 -37.17
N THR A 187 26.15 -7.95 -38.17
CA THR A 187 26.35 -6.50 -38.32
C THR A 187 25.03 -5.80 -38.62
N ALA A 188 24.97 -4.51 -38.25
CA ALA A 188 23.83 -3.67 -38.56
C ALA A 188 23.56 -3.55 -40.07
N GLY A 189 24.62 -3.56 -40.89
CA GLY A 189 24.50 -3.57 -42.35
C GLY A 189 23.81 -4.83 -42.88
N GLN A 190 24.21 -6.01 -42.40
CA GLN A 190 23.55 -7.27 -42.75
C GLN A 190 22.09 -7.30 -42.27
N TRP A 191 21.83 -6.81 -41.06
CA TRP A 191 20.48 -6.74 -40.51
C TRP A 191 19.57 -5.90 -41.42
N ARG A 192 20.00 -4.67 -41.77
CA ARG A 192 19.25 -3.78 -42.68
C ARG A 192 19.07 -4.38 -44.07
N ALA A 193 20.06 -5.13 -44.56
CA ALA A 193 19.97 -5.77 -45.86
C ALA A 193 18.91 -6.88 -45.89
N LYS A 194 18.78 -7.64 -44.79
CA LYS A 194 17.89 -8.80 -44.65
C LYS A 194 16.47 -8.42 -44.25
N TYR A 195 16.32 -7.54 -43.28
CA TYR A 195 15.04 -7.20 -42.64
C TYR A 195 14.50 -5.87 -43.17
N ARG A 196 13.83 -5.91 -44.32
CA ARG A 196 13.32 -4.71 -45.03
C ARG A 196 11.83 -4.46 -44.87
N ASN A 197 11.07 -5.48 -44.48
CA ASN A 197 9.61 -5.48 -44.47
C ASN A 197 9.10 -5.82 -43.07
N GLY A 198 9.17 -4.82 -42.19
CA GLY A 198 8.59 -4.86 -40.87
C GLY A 198 9.42 -5.54 -39.80
N ILE A 199 9.35 -4.99 -38.58
CA ILE A 199 10.26 -5.38 -37.49
C ILE A 199 9.61 -6.28 -36.46
N GLN A 200 8.33 -6.10 -36.15
CA GLN A 200 7.70 -6.83 -35.04
C GLN A 200 7.71 -8.34 -35.30
N GLN A 201 7.65 -8.76 -36.56
CA GLN A 201 7.77 -10.16 -36.97
C GLN A 201 9.01 -10.42 -37.84
N GLY A 202 9.50 -9.40 -38.56
CA GLY A 202 10.64 -9.50 -39.48
C GLY A 202 11.94 -8.97 -38.89
N GLN A 203 12.30 -9.36 -37.66
CA GLN A 203 13.63 -9.08 -37.10
C GLN A 203 14.16 -10.28 -36.30
N CYS A 204 15.49 -10.37 -36.22
CA CYS A 204 16.19 -11.21 -35.27
C CYS A 204 16.55 -10.46 -33.98
N SER A 205 16.85 -11.21 -32.93
CA SER A 205 17.38 -10.72 -31.67
C SER A 205 18.90 -10.86 -31.61
N TRP A 206 19.53 -9.92 -30.93
CA TRP A 206 20.95 -9.85 -30.65
C TRP A 206 21.27 -10.56 -29.33
N ASN A 207 22.44 -11.19 -29.22
CA ASN A 207 22.83 -11.91 -28.02
C ASN A 207 23.20 -10.94 -26.89
N ALA A 208 22.58 -11.09 -25.71
CA ALA A 208 22.78 -10.16 -24.60
C ALA A 208 24.21 -10.15 -24.04
N GLU A 209 25.01 -11.19 -24.29
CA GLU A 209 26.37 -11.33 -23.72
C GLU A 209 27.50 -11.13 -24.73
N GLN A 210 27.17 -10.84 -25.99
CA GLN A 210 28.13 -10.59 -27.06
C GLN A 210 28.29 -9.07 -27.27
N PRO A 211 29.43 -8.44 -26.93
CA PRO A 211 29.56 -6.98 -27.00
C PRO A 211 29.36 -6.38 -28.39
N ALA A 212 29.78 -7.09 -29.45
CA ALA A 212 29.62 -6.65 -30.84
C ALA A 212 28.14 -6.55 -31.26
N ASP A 213 27.31 -7.43 -30.73
CA ASP A 213 25.87 -7.47 -30.99
C ASP A 213 25.17 -6.23 -30.43
N TRP A 214 25.63 -5.70 -29.31
CA TRP A 214 25.12 -4.44 -28.76
C TRP A 214 25.47 -3.25 -29.65
N ASP A 215 26.69 -3.19 -30.18
CA ASP A 215 27.10 -2.13 -31.12
C ASP A 215 26.26 -2.21 -32.40
N ALA A 216 26.03 -3.42 -32.92
CA ALA A 216 25.16 -3.65 -34.07
C ALA A 216 23.70 -3.27 -33.77
N MET A 217 23.16 -3.65 -32.61
CA MET A 217 21.81 -3.29 -32.17
C MET A 217 21.62 -1.79 -32.09
N ILE A 218 22.57 -1.06 -31.50
CA ILE A 218 22.51 0.40 -31.38
C ILE A 218 22.56 1.06 -32.76
N ASP A 219 23.44 0.62 -33.65
CA ASP A 219 23.50 1.13 -35.04
C ASP A 219 22.17 0.85 -35.76
N VAL A 220 21.62 -0.36 -35.67
CA VAL A 220 20.29 -0.67 -36.27
C VAL A 220 19.22 0.25 -35.72
N HIS A 221 19.17 0.47 -34.40
CA HIS A 221 18.16 1.31 -33.78
C HIS A 221 18.28 2.79 -34.20
N GLN A 222 19.50 3.32 -34.26
CA GLN A 222 19.74 4.71 -34.68
C GLN A 222 19.59 4.91 -36.19
N ASN A 223 19.91 3.88 -36.97
CA ASN A 223 19.90 3.91 -38.43
C ASN A 223 19.07 2.73 -38.98
N PRO A 224 17.73 2.72 -38.81
CA PRO A 224 16.89 1.62 -39.26
C PRO A 224 16.81 1.44 -40.79
N GLY A 225 17.24 2.46 -41.55
CA GLY A 225 17.03 2.53 -43.00
C GLY A 225 15.61 2.98 -43.35
N LYS A 226 15.11 2.58 -44.53
CA LYS A 226 13.76 2.90 -44.99
C LYS A 226 12.82 1.74 -44.67
N GLN A 227 12.03 1.86 -43.60
CA GLN A 227 10.99 0.89 -43.26
C GLN A 227 9.73 1.66 -42.84
N GLY A 228 8.58 1.37 -43.47
CA GLY A 228 7.38 2.21 -43.43
C GLY A 228 6.47 2.04 -42.21
N GLU A 229 6.94 1.42 -41.12
CA GLU A 229 6.11 1.13 -39.94
C GLU A 229 6.32 2.16 -38.81
N ALA A 230 5.23 2.54 -38.13
CA ALA A 230 5.27 3.54 -37.04
C ALA A 230 6.10 3.11 -35.81
N TRP A 231 6.40 1.82 -35.68
CA TRP A 231 7.22 1.25 -34.61
C TRP A 231 8.73 1.25 -34.92
N ILE A 232 9.11 1.63 -36.15
CA ILE A 232 10.50 1.73 -36.62
C ILE A 232 10.89 3.20 -36.65
N ALA A 233 10.95 3.78 -35.46
CA ALA A 233 11.44 5.13 -35.29
C ALA A 233 12.43 5.13 -34.14
N LYS A 234 13.50 5.92 -34.28
CA LYS A 234 14.60 5.97 -33.31
C LYS A 234 14.18 6.45 -31.92
N ASP A 235 12.99 7.01 -31.80
CA ASP A 235 12.37 7.45 -30.55
C ASP A 235 11.56 6.35 -29.84
N GLN A 236 11.26 5.24 -30.53
CA GLN A 236 10.54 4.10 -29.98
C GLN A 236 11.44 3.26 -29.09
N PHE A 237 10.86 2.50 -28.16
CA PHE A 237 11.60 1.60 -27.29
C PHE A 237 12.17 0.39 -28.05
N ASN A 238 13.26 -0.15 -27.51
CA ASN A 238 13.75 -1.50 -27.83
C ASN A 238 13.14 -2.53 -26.87
N GLU A 239 13.39 -3.81 -27.15
CA GLU A 239 12.91 -4.90 -26.31
C GLU A 239 14.05 -5.80 -25.84
N PHE A 240 14.34 -5.77 -24.54
CA PHE A 240 15.38 -6.54 -23.87
C PHE A 240 14.75 -7.64 -23.01
N LEU A 241 15.03 -8.90 -23.33
CA LEU A 241 14.39 -10.05 -22.69
C LEU A 241 15.25 -10.53 -21.54
N ILE A 242 14.66 -10.55 -20.35
CA ILE A 242 15.28 -11.08 -19.15
C ILE A 242 14.42 -12.21 -18.62
N ARG A 243 15.05 -13.36 -18.37
CA ARG A 243 14.40 -14.57 -17.86
C ARG A 243 13.59 -14.25 -16.60
N THR A 244 12.41 -14.83 -16.49
CA THR A 244 11.65 -14.82 -15.24
C THR A 244 12.41 -15.64 -14.20
N ALA A 245 12.91 -15.00 -13.17
CA ALA A 245 13.60 -15.66 -12.07
C ALA A 245 12.57 -16.35 -11.16
N THR A 246 12.81 -17.65 -10.88
CA THR A 246 12.25 -18.55 -9.82
C THR A 246 11.14 -19.55 -10.15
N ASP A 247 11.12 -20.58 -9.30
CA ASP A 247 10.13 -21.65 -9.17
C ASP A 247 8.77 -21.19 -8.62
N THR A 248 8.72 -20.01 -7.96
CA THR A 248 7.48 -19.44 -7.37
C THR A 248 6.62 -18.70 -8.41
N GLY A 249 7.24 -18.19 -9.48
CA GLY A 249 6.54 -17.45 -10.53
C GLY A 249 5.99 -16.07 -10.13
N ASP A 250 6.26 -15.60 -8.91
CA ASP A 250 5.73 -14.33 -8.36
C ASP A 250 6.70 -13.14 -8.51
N GLY A 251 7.86 -13.33 -9.12
CA GLY A 251 8.82 -12.25 -9.37
C GLY A 251 9.56 -11.72 -8.15
N SER A 252 9.34 -12.29 -6.96
CA SER A 252 9.96 -11.88 -5.69
C SER A 252 11.50 -11.87 -5.74
N ALA A 253 12.14 -12.78 -6.49
CA ALA A 253 13.59 -12.78 -6.66
C ALA A 253 14.14 -11.55 -7.41
N ARG A 254 13.28 -10.74 -8.02
CA ARG A 254 13.71 -9.49 -8.66
C ARG A 254 13.91 -8.36 -7.65
N LEU A 255 13.23 -8.42 -6.50
CA LEU A 255 13.20 -7.33 -5.52
C LEU A 255 14.59 -6.82 -5.11
N PRO A 256 15.61 -7.67 -4.80
CA PRO A 256 16.93 -7.19 -4.41
C PRO A 256 17.68 -6.42 -5.51
N HIS A 257 17.25 -6.57 -6.76
CA HIS A 257 17.92 -6.00 -7.93
C HIS A 257 17.27 -4.69 -8.40
N ILE A 258 16.15 -4.27 -7.82
CA ILE A 258 15.53 -2.98 -8.14
C ILE A 258 16.39 -1.86 -7.52
N ASP A 259 16.83 -0.90 -8.34
CA ASP A 259 17.67 0.23 -7.88
C ASP A 259 16.88 1.52 -7.67
N ALA A 260 15.84 1.72 -8.49
CA ALA A 260 14.96 2.88 -8.42
C ALA A 260 13.61 2.59 -9.08
N LEU A 261 12.61 3.38 -8.72
CA LEU A 261 11.36 3.51 -9.44
C LEU A 261 11.46 4.72 -10.35
N VAL A 262 10.73 4.72 -11.46
CA VAL A 262 10.78 5.81 -12.45
C VAL A 262 9.42 6.20 -12.97
N TYR A 263 9.31 7.46 -13.38
CA TYR A 263 8.20 7.94 -14.19
C TYR A 263 8.67 8.97 -15.21
N ASP A 264 7.97 9.04 -16.35
CA ASP A 264 8.14 10.09 -17.34
C ASP A 264 7.15 11.24 -17.07
N PRO A 265 7.62 12.46 -16.73
CA PRO A 265 6.73 13.58 -16.43
C PRO A 265 5.98 14.10 -17.66
N ASN A 266 6.44 13.77 -18.87
CA ASN A 266 5.92 14.28 -20.13
C ASN A 266 5.07 13.26 -20.89
N SER A 267 4.76 12.12 -20.28
CA SER A 267 3.99 11.06 -20.90
C SER A 267 2.88 10.56 -19.98
N THR A 268 1.69 10.44 -20.54
CA THR A 268 0.60 9.63 -19.98
C THR A 268 0.31 8.42 -20.86
N PHE A 269 1.18 8.13 -21.83
CA PHE A 269 0.95 7.14 -22.86
C PHE A 269 1.03 5.72 -22.29
N VAL A 270 0.03 4.91 -22.63
CA VAL A 270 -0.05 3.49 -22.30
C VAL A 270 -0.27 2.77 -23.62
N ALA A 271 0.75 2.06 -24.11
CA ALA A 271 0.66 1.32 -25.36
C ALA A 271 -0.21 0.06 -25.17
N PRO A 272 -0.97 -0.40 -26.17
CA PRO A 272 -1.55 -1.74 -26.11
C PRO A 272 -0.43 -2.78 -26.12
N THR A 273 -0.43 -3.67 -25.13
CA THR A 273 0.53 -4.77 -25.03
C THR A 273 -0.14 -6.12 -25.18
N ARG A 274 0.64 -7.12 -25.59
CA ARG A 274 0.13 -8.48 -25.74
C ARG A 274 -0.23 -9.06 -24.38
N GLY A 275 -1.46 -9.57 -24.28
CA GLY A 275 -2.02 -10.07 -23.03
C GLY A 275 -2.91 -9.06 -22.29
N ASP A 276 -3.01 -7.81 -22.79
CA ASP A 276 -3.97 -6.85 -22.26
C ASP A 276 -5.40 -7.34 -22.47
N VAL A 277 -6.13 -7.47 -21.36
CA VAL A 277 -7.56 -7.85 -21.37
C VAL A 277 -8.49 -6.63 -21.38
N LYS A 278 -7.93 -5.42 -21.27
CA LYS A 278 -8.65 -4.14 -21.22
C LYS A 278 -7.95 -3.13 -22.11
N ARG A 279 -8.72 -2.15 -22.60
CA ARG A 279 -8.16 -1.05 -23.39
C ARG A 279 -7.23 -0.20 -22.52
N PRO A 280 -6.04 0.19 -23.02
CA PRO A 280 -5.15 1.13 -22.35
C PRO A 280 -5.83 2.45 -22.00
N VAL A 281 -5.60 2.94 -20.78
CA VAL A 281 -6.11 4.23 -20.29
C VAL A 281 -4.92 5.14 -19.95
N PRO A 282 -4.89 6.38 -20.46
CA PRO A 282 -3.85 7.32 -20.09
C PRO A 282 -3.74 7.50 -18.58
N THR A 283 -2.52 7.45 -18.05
CA THR A 283 -2.28 7.41 -16.60
C THR A 283 -1.18 8.39 -16.21
N ASN A 284 -1.30 9.01 -15.03
CA ASN A 284 -0.23 9.85 -14.46
C ASN A 284 0.89 8.95 -13.90
N GLY A 285 2.08 9.02 -14.51
CA GLY A 285 3.23 8.21 -14.12
C GLY A 285 3.71 8.44 -12.68
N LEU A 286 3.65 9.67 -12.15
CA LEU A 286 4.11 9.95 -10.79
C LEU A 286 3.29 9.21 -9.73
N GLU A 287 1.96 9.19 -9.87
CA GLU A 287 1.09 8.49 -8.93
C GLU A 287 1.29 6.98 -8.97
N VAL A 288 1.54 6.43 -10.16
CA VAL A 288 1.92 5.02 -10.34
C VAL A 288 3.25 4.72 -9.65
N ALA A 289 4.29 5.54 -9.87
CA ALA A 289 5.59 5.34 -9.25
C ALA A 289 5.52 5.45 -7.71
N ARG A 290 4.71 6.37 -7.16
CA ARG A 290 4.44 6.46 -5.72
C ARG A 290 3.74 5.21 -5.18
N SER A 291 2.78 4.67 -5.93
CA SER A 291 2.13 3.41 -5.58
C SER A 291 3.13 2.26 -5.54
N PHE A 292 4.01 2.16 -6.54
CA PHE A 292 5.11 1.19 -6.57
C PHE A 292 6.04 1.37 -5.36
N GLN A 293 6.32 2.61 -4.98
CA GLN A 293 7.19 2.90 -3.84
C GLN A 293 6.62 2.38 -2.53
N ARG A 294 5.32 2.57 -2.31
CA ARG A 294 4.62 2.00 -1.14
C ARG A 294 4.65 0.47 -1.15
N LYS A 295 4.36 -0.15 -2.29
CA LYS A 295 4.36 -1.63 -2.43
C LYS A 295 5.73 -2.23 -2.15
N LEU A 296 6.79 -1.64 -2.72
CA LEU A 296 8.15 -2.12 -2.55
C LEU A 296 8.68 -1.89 -1.13
N PHE A 297 8.35 -0.74 -0.52
CA PHE A 297 8.66 -0.46 0.87
C PHE A 297 7.99 -1.43 1.84
N ALA A 298 6.74 -1.82 1.57
CA ALA A 298 6.04 -2.85 2.34
C ALA A 298 6.70 -4.24 2.26
N GLN A 299 7.58 -4.48 1.27
CA GLN A 299 8.40 -5.69 1.17
C GLN A 299 9.80 -5.53 1.80
N GLY A 300 10.06 -4.41 2.49
CA GLY A 300 11.34 -4.12 3.14
C GLY A 300 12.41 -3.53 2.21
N TYR A 301 12.03 -2.95 1.06
CA TYR A 301 12.94 -2.31 0.12
C TYR A 301 12.64 -0.83 -0.02
N ALA A 302 13.58 0.01 0.43
CA ALA A 302 13.50 1.46 0.30
C ALA A 302 14.35 1.93 -0.88
N VAL A 303 13.70 2.27 -2.00
CA VAL A 303 14.34 2.78 -3.22
C VAL A 303 13.72 4.11 -3.66
N PRO A 304 14.49 5.02 -4.27
CA PRO A 304 13.97 6.30 -4.72
C PRO A 304 13.03 6.17 -5.93
N VAL A 305 12.06 7.08 -5.99
CA VAL A 305 11.37 7.46 -7.22
C VAL A 305 12.20 8.52 -7.93
N LEU A 306 12.58 8.28 -9.17
CA LEU A 306 13.31 9.21 -10.01
C LEU A 306 12.42 9.69 -11.16
N ARG A 307 12.46 11.00 -11.42
CA ARG A 307 11.89 11.58 -12.64
C ARG A 307 12.81 11.25 -13.81
N MET A 308 12.29 10.63 -14.87
CA MET A 308 13.00 10.32 -16.11
C MET A 308 12.45 11.19 -17.24
N ASP A 309 13.19 12.23 -17.64
CA ASP A 309 12.66 13.28 -18.51
C ASP A 309 13.38 13.31 -19.87
N PHE A 310 12.75 12.71 -20.88
CA PHE A 310 12.86 12.91 -22.35
C PHE A 310 13.45 14.25 -22.85
N GLN A 311 13.00 15.35 -22.26
CA GLN A 311 13.26 16.70 -22.75
C GLN A 311 14.51 17.34 -22.13
N GLN A 312 15.05 16.74 -21.05
CA GLN A 312 16.30 17.19 -20.46
C GLN A 312 17.52 16.71 -21.25
N PRO A 313 18.66 17.40 -21.12
CA PRO A 313 19.96 16.89 -21.55
C PRO A 313 20.28 15.53 -20.92
N ALA A 314 21.16 14.75 -21.57
CA ALA A 314 21.48 13.39 -21.15
C ALA A 314 22.05 13.32 -19.72
N GLU A 315 22.79 14.34 -19.29
CA GLU A 315 23.38 14.48 -17.96
C GLU A 315 22.32 14.63 -16.86
N ASN A 316 21.14 15.15 -17.23
CA ASN A 316 20.00 15.40 -16.36
C ASN A 316 18.79 14.53 -16.75
N ARG A 317 19.02 13.41 -17.44
CA ARG A 317 17.94 12.50 -17.87
C ARG A 317 17.12 12.03 -16.69
N PHE A 318 17.80 11.73 -15.57
CA PHE A 318 17.16 11.38 -14.32
C PHE A 318 17.35 12.50 -13.30
N ALA A 319 16.33 12.71 -12.46
CA ALA A 319 16.39 13.63 -11.32
C ALA A 319 15.70 13.03 -10.09
N TYR A 320 16.28 13.27 -8.92
CA TYR A 320 15.65 13.01 -7.64
C TYR A 320 14.94 14.27 -7.16
N LEU A 321 13.64 14.17 -6.88
CA LEU A 321 12.85 15.23 -6.27
C LEU A 321 12.29 14.72 -4.96
N ALA A 322 12.57 15.42 -3.85
CA ALA A 322 12.09 15.02 -2.54
C ALA A 322 10.55 14.94 -2.47
N ASN A 323 9.86 15.83 -3.18
CA ASN A 323 8.41 15.84 -3.25
C ASN A 323 7.80 14.64 -3.98
N ASP A 324 8.57 13.90 -4.77
CA ASP A 324 8.08 12.73 -5.50
C ASP A 324 8.02 11.49 -4.61
N GLN A 325 8.74 11.50 -3.49
CA GLN A 325 8.82 10.37 -2.56
C GLN A 325 7.60 10.30 -1.63
N VAL A 326 7.13 9.10 -1.35
CA VAL A 326 6.03 8.79 -0.41
C VAL A 326 6.42 7.78 0.66
N VAL A 327 7.68 7.36 0.71
CA VAL A 327 8.26 6.52 1.77
C VAL A 327 9.58 7.12 2.23
N SER A 328 10.04 6.74 3.43
CA SER A 328 11.34 7.18 3.94
C SER A 328 12.47 6.38 3.31
N LEU A 329 13.50 7.09 2.82
CA LEU A 329 14.68 6.50 2.16
C LEU A 329 15.94 6.56 3.02
N GLY A 330 15.79 6.71 4.34
CA GLY A 330 16.86 6.46 5.30
C GLY A 330 18.05 7.42 5.30
N ILE A 331 18.10 8.45 4.45
CA ILE A 331 19.09 9.53 4.57
C ILE A 331 18.49 10.71 5.31
N SER A 332 19.20 11.16 6.33
CA SER A 332 18.98 12.41 7.09
C SER A 332 18.02 12.35 8.27
N GLY A 333 17.57 11.17 8.71
CA GLY A 333 16.80 11.04 9.96
C GLY A 333 15.44 11.76 9.93
N VAL A 334 14.37 10.96 10.01
CA VAL A 334 12.95 11.35 10.06
C VAL A 334 12.38 11.66 8.65
N ILE A 335 11.26 11.10 8.20
CA ILE A 335 10.04 10.78 8.95
C ILE A 335 9.36 9.48 8.46
N GLU A 336 8.90 8.68 9.41
CA GLU A 336 7.67 7.89 9.29
C GLU A 336 6.55 8.79 8.72
N GLN A 337 6.07 8.54 7.51
CA GLN A 337 4.86 9.23 7.04
C GLN A 337 3.65 8.58 7.70
N THR A 338 3.42 8.92 8.95
CA THR A 338 2.16 8.68 9.64
C THR A 338 1.24 9.86 9.35
N TYR A 339 0.04 9.60 8.86
CA TYR A 339 -1.04 10.57 8.85
C TYR A 339 -1.56 10.83 10.27
N ILE A 340 -1.28 9.90 11.20
CA ILE A 340 -1.84 9.90 12.56
C ILE A 340 -0.70 9.99 13.58
N GLN A 341 -0.68 11.09 14.32
CA GLN A 341 0.23 11.29 15.44
C GLN A 341 -0.15 10.39 16.61
N SER A 342 -1.44 10.28 16.91
CA SER A 342 -1.96 9.37 17.93
C SER A 342 -3.43 9.03 17.67
N ALA A 343 -3.85 7.86 18.17
CA ALA A 343 -5.23 7.43 18.20
C ALA A 343 -5.44 6.69 19.52
N ASN A 344 -6.20 7.25 20.47
CA ASN A 344 -6.34 6.66 21.80
C ASN A 344 -7.82 6.50 22.16
N TRP A 345 -8.16 5.36 22.76
CA TRP A 345 -9.50 5.13 23.27
C TRP A 345 -9.70 5.85 24.59
N GLU A 346 -10.79 6.60 24.68
CA GLU A 346 -11.26 7.24 25.90
C GLU A 346 -12.72 6.86 26.14
N LEU A 347 -13.05 6.60 27.40
CA LEU A 347 -14.43 6.39 27.83
C LEU A 347 -14.96 7.73 28.35
N ARG A 348 -15.92 8.33 27.65
CA ARG A 348 -16.40 9.69 27.96
C ARG A 348 -17.91 9.78 27.88
N LEU A 349 -18.50 10.73 28.62
CA LEU A 349 -19.94 11.00 28.57
C LEU A 349 -20.30 11.58 27.19
N ASP A 350 -21.07 10.84 26.40
CA ASP A 350 -21.58 11.31 25.12
C ASP A 350 -22.85 12.16 25.33
N PRO A 351 -22.89 13.41 24.85
CA PRO A 351 -24.08 14.25 24.98
C PRO A 351 -25.30 13.73 24.19
N GLY A 352 -25.08 12.91 23.15
CA GLY A 352 -26.16 12.28 22.39
C GLY A 352 -26.80 11.12 23.15
N SER A 353 -26.00 10.13 23.57
CA SER A 353 -26.51 8.92 24.24
C SER A 353 -26.81 9.13 25.73
N GLY A 354 -26.19 10.13 26.36
CA GLY A 354 -26.28 10.42 27.79
C GLY A 354 -25.56 9.39 28.66
N ARG A 355 -24.63 8.62 28.07
CA ARG A 355 -23.89 7.51 28.69
C ARG A 355 -22.39 7.67 28.48
N GLN A 356 -21.61 6.90 29.22
CA GLN A 356 -20.21 6.74 28.89
C GLN A 356 -20.07 5.83 27.67
N GLU A 357 -19.47 6.37 26.60
CA GLU A 357 -19.24 5.69 25.34
C GLU A 357 -17.75 5.69 25.01
N TRP A 358 -17.28 4.60 24.40
CA TRP A 358 -15.93 4.54 23.85
C TRP A 358 -15.81 5.54 22.71
N THR A 359 -14.79 6.37 22.76
CA THR A 359 -14.44 7.34 21.72
C THR A 359 -12.99 7.13 21.34
N LEU A 360 -12.73 7.03 20.04
CA LEU A 360 -11.38 7.08 19.51
C LEU A 360 -11.00 8.53 19.28
N VAL A 361 -10.04 9.02 20.06
CA VAL A 361 -9.46 10.36 19.94
C VAL A 361 -8.28 10.29 18.99
N VAL A 362 -8.42 10.87 17.80
CA VAL A 362 -7.43 10.84 16.72
C VAL A 362 -6.80 12.21 16.55
N ILE A 363 -5.47 12.28 16.65
CA ILE A 363 -4.68 13.47 16.39
C ILE A 363 -3.89 13.22 15.09
N PRO A 364 -4.20 13.91 13.98
CA PRO A 364 -3.41 13.84 12.75
C PRO A 364 -2.04 14.50 12.91
N THR A 365 -1.06 14.01 12.17
CA THR A 365 0.21 14.73 11.99
C THR A 365 0.02 15.97 11.10
N ALA A 366 1.06 16.80 10.97
CA ALA A 366 1.07 17.89 9.99
C ALA A 366 0.82 17.39 8.55
N LEU A 367 1.35 16.20 8.20
CA LEU A 367 1.10 15.55 6.93
C LEU A 367 -0.36 15.10 6.81
N GLY A 368 -0.89 14.44 7.85
CA GLY A 368 -2.31 14.10 7.97
C GLY A 368 -3.20 15.30 7.71
N LYS A 369 -2.91 16.44 8.34
CA LYS A 369 -3.64 17.70 8.13
C LYS A 369 -3.52 18.24 6.71
N ALA A 370 -2.33 18.21 6.11
CA ALA A 370 -2.11 18.74 4.77
C ALA A 370 -2.78 17.89 3.67
N ARG A 371 -2.88 16.57 3.88
CA ARG A 371 -3.37 15.59 2.88
C ARG A 371 -4.77 15.06 3.17
N GLN A 372 -5.37 15.44 4.30
CA GLN A 372 -6.70 14.96 4.73
C GLN A 372 -7.75 15.03 3.61
N ALA A 373 -7.75 16.06 2.76
CA ALA A 373 -8.75 16.20 1.71
C ALA A 373 -8.47 15.30 0.48
N SER A 374 -7.20 15.09 0.11
CA SER A 374 -6.80 14.32 -1.07
C SER A 374 -6.67 12.83 -0.82
N ASP A 375 -6.32 12.43 0.41
CA ASP A 375 -5.87 11.06 0.74
C ASP A 375 -6.67 10.42 1.88
N GLN A 376 -7.98 10.70 1.95
CA GLN A 376 -8.88 10.18 3.02
C GLN A 376 -8.81 8.66 3.17
N GLN A 377 -8.68 7.93 2.07
CA GLN A 377 -8.57 6.47 2.07
C GLN A 377 -7.29 6.00 2.78
N ALA A 378 -6.16 6.67 2.56
CA ALA A 378 -4.88 6.31 3.17
C ALA A 378 -4.87 6.64 4.67
N LEU A 379 -5.40 7.80 5.04
CA LEU A 379 -5.56 8.21 6.44
C LEU A 379 -6.48 7.25 7.22
N TYR A 380 -7.60 6.81 6.62
CA TYR A 380 -8.46 5.79 7.23
C TYR A 380 -7.77 4.42 7.31
N ALA A 381 -7.04 4.01 6.27
CA ALA A 381 -6.34 2.72 6.28
C ALA A 381 -5.29 2.66 7.40
N GLU A 382 -4.55 3.76 7.63
CA GLU A 382 -3.63 3.87 8.75
C GLU A 382 -4.36 3.80 10.10
N LEU A 383 -5.47 4.55 10.27
CA LEU A 383 -6.26 4.51 11.50
C LEU A 383 -6.76 3.09 11.80
N PHE A 384 -7.29 2.42 10.78
CA PHE A 384 -7.79 1.06 10.90
C PHE A 384 -6.67 0.06 11.18
N SER A 385 -5.48 0.23 10.60
CA SER A 385 -4.31 -0.57 10.93
C SER A 385 -3.87 -0.39 12.39
N LEU A 386 -4.01 0.82 12.95
CA LEU A 386 -3.60 1.13 14.32
C LEU A 386 -4.59 0.58 15.37
N ARG A 387 -5.90 0.61 15.08
CA ARG A 387 -6.96 0.43 16.10
C ARG A 387 -8.12 -0.47 15.67
N GLY A 388 -8.15 -0.91 14.42
CA GLY A 388 -9.26 -1.72 13.89
C GLY A 388 -9.37 -3.09 14.55
N ALA A 389 -8.29 -3.62 15.13
CA ALA A 389 -8.31 -4.88 15.87
C ALA A 389 -8.73 -4.74 17.34
N ASP A 390 -8.93 -3.52 17.83
CA ASP A 390 -9.22 -3.29 19.25
C ASP A 390 -10.63 -3.75 19.62
N PRO A 391 -10.85 -4.33 20.82
CA PRO A 391 -12.17 -4.71 21.29
C PRO A 391 -13.18 -3.57 21.26
N GLN A 392 -12.74 -2.34 21.58
CA GLN A 392 -13.55 -1.12 21.52
C GLN A 392 -14.10 -0.87 20.12
N TRP A 393 -13.34 -1.20 19.06
CA TRP A 393 -13.82 -1.12 17.69
C TRP A 393 -14.72 -2.32 17.36
N GLN A 394 -14.19 -3.53 17.50
CA GLN A 394 -14.80 -4.77 17.03
C GLN A 394 -16.15 -5.07 17.71
N GLN A 395 -16.29 -4.73 18.99
CA GLN A 395 -17.48 -5.07 19.78
C GLN A 395 -18.52 -3.96 19.80
N HIS A 396 -18.12 -2.70 19.52
CA HIS A 396 -19.00 -1.55 19.64
C HIS A 396 -19.33 -0.88 18.30
N GLU A 397 -18.72 -1.28 17.18
CA GLU A 397 -19.13 -0.80 15.85
C GLU A 397 -20.49 -1.39 15.48
N THR A 398 -21.57 -0.67 15.80
CA THR A 398 -22.95 -1.13 15.58
C THR A 398 -23.37 -1.09 14.12
N SER A 399 -22.63 -0.34 13.29
CA SER A 399 -22.88 -0.17 11.86
C SER A 399 -21.56 -0.18 11.10
N ALA A 400 -21.32 -1.22 10.30
CA ALA A 400 -20.07 -1.39 9.57
C ALA A 400 -19.79 -0.18 8.64
N GLY A 401 -18.61 0.42 8.83
CA GLY A 401 -18.17 1.59 8.07
C GLY A 401 -18.69 2.92 8.62
N SER A 402 -19.33 2.94 9.79
CA SER A 402 -19.72 4.17 10.49
C SER A 402 -18.49 4.99 10.92
N MET A 403 -17.44 4.33 11.41
CA MET A 403 -16.18 4.97 11.80
C MET A 403 -15.50 5.66 10.61
N ARG A 404 -15.53 5.00 9.44
CA ARG A 404 -15.05 5.58 8.17
C ARG A 404 -15.84 6.83 7.77
N GLN A 405 -17.17 6.76 7.84
CA GLN A 405 -18.04 7.88 7.49
C GLN A 405 -17.81 9.08 8.42
N GLN A 406 -17.72 8.86 9.73
CA GLN A 406 -17.46 9.92 10.70
C GLN A 406 -16.13 10.63 10.40
N LEU A 407 -15.06 9.88 10.16
CA LEU A 407 -13.76 10.46 9.79
C LEU A 407 -13.84 11.30 8.51
N ALA A 408 -14.47 10.77 7.45
CA ALA A 408 -14.66 11.51 6.20
C ALA A 408 -15.50 12.79 6.38
N CYS A 409 -16.57 12.70 7.17
CA CYS A 409 -17.42 13.86 7.50
C CYS A 409 -16.62 14.93 8.26
N LEU A 410 -15.84 14.53 9.27
CA LEU A 410 -15.03 15.44 10.07
C LEU A 410 -13.96 16.16 9.23
N ILE A 411 -13.32 15.43 8.32
CA ILE A 411 -12.37 16.01 7.36
C ILE A 411 -13.06 17.01 6.43
N GLY A 412 -14.23 16.67 5.88
CA GLY A 412 -14.94 17.50 4.91
C GLY A 412 -15.56 18.76 5.52
N ASN A 413 -16.15 18.67 6.71
CA ASN A 413 -16.90 19.76 7.33
C ASN A 413 -16.10 20.53 8.39
N TYR A 414 -15.07 19.91 8.97
CA TYR A 414 -14.26 20.52 10.04
C TYR A 414 -12.75 20.36 9.79
N PRO A 415 -12.23 20.75 8.61
CA PRO A 415 -10.83 20.53 8.22
C PRO A 415 -9.82 21.29 9.10
N ALA A 416 -10.24 22.28 9.89
CA ALA A 416 -9.36 23.02 10.78
C ALA A 416 -9.13 22.31 12.14
N LYS A 417 -9.92 21.30 12.51
CA LYS A 417 -9.78 20.61 13.80
C LYS A 417 -8.45 19.87 13.88
N SER A 418 -7.71 20.08 14.96
CA SER A 418 -6.47 19.36 15.30
C SER A 418 -6.71 18.01 15.95
N GLN A 419 -7.96 17.69 16.30
CA GLN A 419 -8.38 16.44 16.92
C GLN A 419 -9.75 16.03 16.38
N TRP A 420 -9.90 14.73 16.13
CA TRP A 420 -11.15 14.09 15.74
C TRP A 420 -11.57 13.09 16.79
N ASN A 421 -12.84 13.15 17.16
CA ASN A 421 -13.44 12.18 18.07
C ASN A 421 -14.41 11.34 17.25
N ILE A 422 -14.22 10.03 17.27
CA ILE A 422 -14.95 9.08 16.43
C ILE A 422 -15.50 7.98 17.33
N GLU A 423 -16.80 7.71 17.27
CA GLU A 423 -17.44 6.76 18.17
C GLU A 423 -18.04 5.56 17.42
N PRO A 424 -17.70 4.32 17.79
CA PRO A 424 -18.10 3.14 17.04
C PRO A 424 -19.61 2.86 17.12
N PHE A 425 -20.29 3.30 18.18
CA PHE A 425 -21.73 3.06 18.34
C PHE A 425 -22.62 3.90 17.41
N ARG A 426 -22.05 4.90 16.72
CA ARG A 426 -22.80 5.82 15.86
C ARG A 426 -23.35 5.08 14.64
N PRO A 427 -24.62 5.30 14.27
CA PRO A 427 -25.18 4.71 13.06
C PRO A 427 -24.51 5.28 11.82
N LYS A 428 -24.44 4.47 10.77
CA LYS A 428 -24.14 4.95 9.42
C LYS A 428 -25.41 5.54 8.80
N VAL A 429 -25.35 6.79 8.38
CA VAL A 429 -26.48 7.53 7.78
C VAL A 429 -26.09 8.05 6.39
N SER A 430 -26.89 8.90 5.73
CA SER A 430 -26.41 9.60 4.53
C SER A 430 -25.40 10.71 4.90
N ASP A 431 -24.51 11.08 3.98
CA ASP A 431 -23.49 12.11 4.24
C ASP A 431 -24.12 13.47 4.61
N SER A 432 -25.29 13.79 4.04
CA SER A 432 -26.07 14.99 4.37
C SER A 432 -26.60 14.96 5.80
N GLU A 433 -27.10 13.81 6.27
CA GLU A 433 -27.55 13.64 7.65
C GLU A 433 -26.39 13.69 8.64
N ALA A 434 -25.26 13.06 8.31
CA ALA A 434 -24.05 13.12 9.11
C ALA A 434 -23.58 14.57 9.28
N ALA A 435 -23.49 15.34 8.18
CA ALA A 435 -23.09 16.75 8.23
C ALA A 435 -24.07 17.60 9.05
N LYS A 436 -25.39 17.40 8.90
CA LYS A 436 -26.42 18.09 9.71
C LYS A 436 -26.30 17.80 11.21
N ALA A 437 -25.88 16.58 11.57
CA ALA A 437 -25.64 16.17 12.95
C ALA A 437 -24.25 16.57 13.47
N GLY A 438 -23.50 17.42 12.75
CA GLY A 438 -22.15 17.81 13.15
C GLY A 438 -21.14 16.65 13.13
N CYS A 439 -21.35 15.70 12.22
CA CYS A 439 -20.62 14.44 12.06
C CYS A 439 -20.79 13.40 13.18
N ASN A 440 -21.69 13.65 14.15
CA ASN A 440 -21.98 12.75 15.26
C ASN A 440 -23.47 12.35 15.26
N PRO A 441 -23.96 11.63 14.24
CA PRO A 441 -25.36 11.24 14.16
C PRO A 441 -25.72 10.32 15.33
N PHE A 442 -26.87 10.54 15.96
CA PHE A 442 -27.38 9.67 17.01
C PHE A 442 -28.84 9.32 16.74
N ALA A 443 -29.15 8.03 16.77
CA ALA A 443 -30.51 7.54 16.72
C ALA A 443 -30.95 7.19 18.16
N PRO A 444 -31.72 8.05 18.85
CA PRO A 444 -32.18 7.75 20.20
C PRO A 444 -33.04 6.49 20.20
N THR A 445 -32.79 5.60 21.15
CA THR A 445 -33.70 4.50 21.44
C THR A 445 -35.01 5.09 21.97
N THR A 446 -36.07 5.04 21.17
CA THR A 446 -37.38 5.60 21.55
C THR A 446 -38.04 4.78 22.66
N SER A 447 -38.76 5.45 23.55
CA SER A 447 -39.54 4.83 24.62
C SER A 447 -40.90 5.53 24.77
N GLY A 448 -41.95 4.73 24.96
CA GLY A 448 -43.29 5.25 25.27
C GLY A 448 -43.42 5.71 26.73
N LEU A 449 -42.56 5.23 27.64
CA LEU A 449 -42.65 5.50 29.08
C LEU A 449 -41.60 6.52 29.57
N ILE A 450 -40.44 6.58 28.92
CA ILE A 450 -39.32 7.44 29.34
C ILE A 450 -38.99 8.40 28.21
N ALA A 451 -39.28 9.69 28.39
CA ALA A 451 -39.02 10.71 27.39
C ALA A 451 -37.51 10.96 27.21
N ALA A 452 -36.76 10.94 28.32
CA ALA A 452 -35.31 11.03 28.31
C ALA A 452 -34.74 10.42 29.59
N SER A 453 -33.50 9.95 29.53
CA SER A 453 -32.71 9.61 30.71
C SER A 453 -31.24 9.91 30.47
N SER A 454 -30.50 10.33 31.48
CA SER A 454 -29.09 10.71 31.32
C SER A 454 -28.32 10.56 32.61
N TRP A 455 -27.08 10.07 32.52
CA TRP A 455 -26.16 10.03 33.65
C TRP A 455 -25.53 11.39 33.89
N SER A 456 -25.33 11.75 35.16
CA SER A 456 -24.58 12.93 35.58
C SER A 456 -23.79 12.63 36.85
N GLN A 457 -22.63 13.28 37.00
CA GLN A 457 -21.86 13.21 38.24
C GLN A 457 -22.21 14.37 39.15
N PHE A 458 -22.31 14.08 40.44
CA PHE A 458 -22.44 15.09 41.47
C PHE A 458 -21.59 14.71 42.69
N LYS A 459 -21.33 15.71 43.54
CA LYS A 459 -20.62 15.50 44.79
C LYS A 459 -21.62 15.08 45.86
N ASP A 460 -21.51 13.85 46.35
CA ASP A 460 -22.37 13.37 47.44
C ASP A 460 -22.12 14.22 48.69
N SER A 461 -23.19 14.73 49.28
CA SER A 461 -23.12 15.69 50.38
C SER A 461 -22.64 15.09 51.69
N VAL A 462 -22.71 13.75 51.83
CA VAL A 462 -22.36 13.02 53.05
C VAL A 462 -20.90 12.55 53.01
N SER A 463 -20.51 11.88 51.92
CA SER A 463 -19.18 11.28 51.74
C SER A 463 -18.18 12.22 51.05
N GLY A 464 -18.66 13.29 50.40
CA GLY A 464 -17.84 14.21 49.62
C GLY A 464 -17.27 13.60 48.32
N ARG A 465 -17.60 12.35 48.00
CA ARG A 465 -17.13 11.63 46.81
C ARG A 465 -17.92 12.05 45.58
N GLN A 466 -17.30 11.98 44.41
CA GLN A 466 -18.04 12.05 43.16
C GLN A 466 -18.76 10.72 42.91
N VAL A 467 -20.06 10.80 42.68
CA VAL A 467 -20.95 9.66 42.44
C VAL A 467 -21.80 9.90 41.21
N TRP A 468 -22.32 8.81 40.62
CA TRP A 468 -23.24 8.87 39.49
C TRP A 468 -24.69 8.99 39.96
N GLY A 469 -25.45 9.82 39.26
CA GLY A 469 -26.91 9.89 39.35
C GLY A 469 -27.55 9.74 37.97
N LEU A 470 -28.65 9.01 37.91
CA LEU A 470 -29.46 8.85 36.72
C LEU A 470 -30.65 9.80 36.78
N ARG A 471 -30.64 10.80 35.90
CA ARG A 471 -31.80 11.67 35.67
C ARG A 471 -32.77 10.95 34.74
N VAL A 472 -34.05 10.90 35.10
CA VAL A 472 -35.12 10.27 34.33
C VAL A 472 -36.25 11.27 34.14
N VAL A 473 -36.65 11.49 32.88
CA VAL A 473 -37.79 12.32 32.50
C VAL A 473 -38.88 11.38 32.00
N PRO A 474 -39.91 11.08 32.80
CA PRO A 474 -40.98 10.19 32.38
C PRO A 474 -41.96 10.89 31.43
N THR A 475 -42.53 10.15 30.48
CA THR A 475 -43.67 10.62 29.68
C THR A 475 -44.94 10.68 30.54
N ALA A 476 -46.03 11.24 30.00
CA ALA A 476 -47.33 11.15 30.66
C ALA A 476 -47.73 9.68 30.93
N ALA A 477 -47.51 8.79 29.96
CA ALA A 477 -47.77 7.36 30.11
C ALA A 477 -46.85 6.71 31.16
N GLY A 478 -45.56 7.07 31.20
CA GLY A 478 -44.62 6.56 32.21
C GLY A 478 -44.98 6.95 33.64
N ARG A 479 -45.54 8.16 33.84
CA ARG A 479 -46.02 8.61 35.17
C ARG A 479 -47.17 7.77 35.72
N THR A 480 -47.95 7.13 34.84
CA THR A 480 -49.11 6.32 35.19
C THR A 480 -48.89 4.82 35.00
N ALA A 481 -47.78 4.40 34.40
CA ALA A 481 -47.47 3.00 34.18
C ALA A 481 -47.22 2.25 35.49
N PRO A 482 -47.46 0.93 35.55
CA PRO A 482 -47.02 0.11 36.68
C PRO A 482 -45.51 0.27 36.92
N GLY A 483 -45.10 0.41 38.19
CA GLY A 483 -43.69 0.63 38.57
C GLY A 483 -42.74 -0.41 37.98
N GLU A 484 -43.16 -1.67 37.93
CA GLU A 484 -42.43 -2.77 37.28
C GLU A 484 -42.19 -2.54 35.77
N GLN A 485 -43.19 -2.03 35.04
CA GLN A 485 -43.03 -1.76 33.61
C GLN A 485 -42.12 -0.57 33.37
N LEU A 486 -42.25 0.47 34.20
CA LEU A 486 -41.38 1.64 34.15
C LEU A 486 -39.93 1.29 34.50
N TYR A 487 -39.72 0.46 35.51
CA TYR A 487 -38.39 -0.05 35.88
C TYR A 487 -37.81 -0.95 34.80
N ALA A 488 -38.59 -1.89 34.25
CA ALA A 488 -38.14 -2.75 33.16
C ALA A 488 -37.74 -1.94 31.92
N GLU A 489 -38.48 -0.87 31.60
CA GLU A 489 -38.13 0.03 30.51
C GLU A 489 -36.87 0.84 30.82
N LEU A 490 -36.70 1.31 32.05
CA LEU A 490 -35.48 1.98 32.48
C LEU A 490 -34.27 1.03 32.42
N LEU A 491 -34.44 -0.23 32.83
CA LEU A 491 -33.43 -1.28 32.75
C LEU A 491 -33.11 -1.64 31.29
N ARG A 492 -34.11 -1.71 30.41
CA ARG A 492 -33.89 -1.89 28.97
C ARG A 492 -33.07 -0.74 28.39
N LEU A 493 -33.34 0.49 28.84
CA LEU A 493 -32.66 1.68 28.35
C LEU A 493 -31.25 1.83 28.94
N ARG A 494 -31.01 1.50 30.21
CA ARG A 494 -29.77 1.89 30.93
C ARG A 494 -29.13 0.76 31.76
N GLY A 495 -29.73 -0.41 31.84
CA GLY A 495 -29.29 -1.51 32.72
C GLY A 495 -27.93 -2.12 32.38
N ASN A 496 -27.47 -1.96 31.14
CA ASN A 496 -26.14 -2.40 30.72
C ASN A 496 -25.07 -1.30 30.87
N ASP A 497 -25.44 -0.13 31.39
CA ASP A 497 -24.51 0.98 31.53
C ASP A 497 -23.54 0.70 32.70
N PRO A 498 -22.23 1.01 32.58
CA PRO A 498 -21.28 0.82 33.67
C PRO A 498 -21.63 1.57 34.95
N GLN A 499 -22.42 2.63 34.83
CA GLN A 499 -22.93 3.44 35.94
C GLN A 499 -24.09 2.78 36.70
N TRP A 500 -24.73 1.77 36.08
CA TRP A 500 -25.81 1.00 36.70
C TRP A 500 -25.23 0.02 37.73
N GLN A 501 -24.85 0.55 38.89
CA GLN A 501 -24.27 -0.20 40.00
C GLN A 501 -25.15 -0.05 41.24
N GLU A 502 -26.13 -0.93 41.37
CA GLU A 502 -27.03 -0.92 42.51
C GLU A 502 -26.30 -1.27 43.82
N GLY A 503 -26.41 -0.41 44.85
CA GLY A 503 -25.84 -0.63 46.18
C GLY A 503 -26.51 -1.78 46.95
N GLY A 504 -27.68 -2.23 46.49
CA GLY A 504 -28.31 -3.50 46.82
C GLY A 504 -29.29 -3.91 45.72
N PRO A 505 -29.54 -5.22 45.49
CA PRO A 505 -30.45 -5.68 44.44
C PRO A 505 -31.82 -5.02 44.55
N GLY A 506 -32.26 -4.33 43.49
CA GLY A 506 -33.55 -3.63 43.43
C GLY A 506 -33.56 -2.25 44.09
N SER A 507 -32.43 -1.72 44.57
CA SER A 507 -32.36 -0.39 45.18
C SER A 507 -32.86 0.72 44.24
N MET A 508 -32.50 0.70 42.95
CA MET A 508 -33.00 1.70 42.00
C MET A 508 -34.49 1.54 41.72
N ARG A 509 -35.01 0.31 41.81
CA ARG A 509 -36.45 0.03 41.70
C ARG A 509 -37.21 0.66 42.87
N GLU A 510 -36.73 0.53 44.09
CA GLU A 510 -37.36 1.13 45.29
C GLU A 510 -37.35 2.66 45.21
N GLN A 511 -36.24 3.25 44.78
CA GLN A 511 -36.13 4.70 44.53
C GLN A 511 -37.13 5.15 43.47
N LEU A 512 -37.21 4.44 42.33
CA LEU A 512 -38.12 4.76 41.23
C LEU A 512 -39.59 4.70 41.67
N ASP A 513 -39.99 3.62 42.36
CA ASP A 513 -41.34 3.44 42.90
C ASP A 513 -41.69 4.56 43.88
N CYS A 514 -40.75 4.95 44.74
CA CYS A 514 -40.96 6.04 45.70
C CYS A 514 -41.16 7.39 44.99
N LEU A 515 -40.32 7.70 44.00
CA LEU A 515 -40.38 8.92 43.20
C LEU A 515 -41.68 9.00 42.38
N GLN A 516 -42.10 7.89 41.77
CA GLN A 516 -43.34 7.81 41.01
C GLN A 516 -44.60 8.00 41.89
N ASN A 517 -44.58 7.52 43.13
CA ASN A 517 -45.73 7.58 44.04
C ASN A 517 -45.84 8.89 44.82
N ASN A 518 -44.72 9.48 45.24
CA ASN A 518 -44.72 10.66 46.11
C ASN A 518 -44.38 11.95 45.36
N TYR A 519 -43.69 11.85 44.22
CA TYR A 519 -43.19 12.98 43.45
C TYR A 519 -43.59 12.90 41.97
N ARG A 520 -44.78 12.32 41.71
CA ARG A 520 -45.30 12.07 40.36
C ARG A 520 -45.34 13.30 39.46
N ALA A 521 -45.50 14.50 40.02
CA ALA A 521 -45.60 15.75 39.27
C ALA A 521 -44.24 16.39 38.93
N LYS A 522 -43.12 15.92 39.50
CA LYS A 522 -41.80 16.49 39.22
C LYS A 522 -41.42 16.27 37.75
N ALA A 523 -40.85 17.29 37.10
CA ALA A 523 -40.44 17.18 35.69
C ALA A 523 -39.41 16.04 35.47
N GLU A 524 -38.56 15.81 36.46
CA GLU A 524 -37.49 14.82 36.45
C GLU A 524 -37.39 14.09 37.79
N TRP A 525 -36.85 12.87 37.73
CA TRP A 525 -36.56 12.00 38.85
C TRP A 525 -35.07 11.66 38.84
N ASN A 526 -34.41 11.77 39.98
CA ASN A 526 -32.98 11.46 40.11
C ASN A 526 -32.85 10.19 40.94
N LEU A 527 -32.21 9.18 40.35
CA LEU A 527 -31.89 7.93 41.03
C LEU A 527 -30.39 7.84 41.27
N GLU A 528 -30.01 7.28 42.40
CA GLU A 528 -28.63 7.19 42.87
C GLU A 528 -28.27 5.70 43.03
N PRO A 529 -27.55 5.09 42.06
CA PRO A 529 -27.35 3.64 42.02
C PRO A 529 -26.66 3.10 43.26
N TYR A 530 -25.70 3.83 43.81
CA TYR A 530 -24.89 3.39 44.95
C TYR A 530 -25.66 3.27 46.28
N ARG A 531 -26.91 3.72 46.36
CA ARG A 531 -27.71 3.64 47.59
C ARG A 531 -28.08 2.19 47.92
N PRO A 532 -28.12 1.81 49.21
CA PRO A 532 -28.56 0.47 49.60
C PRO A 532 -30.06 0.27 49.33
N ALA A 533 -30.49 -0.99 49.24
CA ALA A 533 -31.92 -1.31 49.34
C ALA A 533 -32.34 -1.18 50.82
N ALA A 534 -33.44 -0.48 51.08
CA ALA A 534 -33.90 -0.17 52.44
C ALA A 534 -35.35 -0.61 52.69
N GLY A 535 -36.03 -1.14 51.66
CA GLY A 535 -37.46 -1.43 51.71
C GLY A 535 -38.30 -0.17 51.51
N LYS A 536 -39.57 -0.37 51.14
CA LYS A 536 -40.47 0.71 50.69
C LYS A 536 -40.72 1.78 51.76
N GLU A 537 -40.90 1.38 53.02
CA GLU A 537 -41.21 2.31 54.12
C GLU A 537 -40.01 3.20 54.47
N GLN A 538 -38.82 2.60 54.60
CA GLN A 538 -37.60 3.35 54.93
C GLN A 538 -37.16 4.25 53.76
N THR A 539 -37.22 3.76 52.52
CA THR A 539 -36.94 4.56 51.32
C THR A 539 -37.83 5.80 51.26
N ARG A 540 -39.13 5.66 51.60
CA ARG A 540 -40.06 6.79 51.68
C ARG A 540 -39.71 7.76 52.82
N ALA A 541 -39.40 7.24 54.00
CA ALA A 541 -39.02 8.06 55.16
C ALA A 541 -37.75 8.88 54.90
N GLN A 542 -36.85 8.39 54.04
CA GLN A 542 -35.58 9.03 53.68
C GLN A 542 -35.67 9.84 52.38
N GLY A 543 -36.87 10.23 51.94
CA GLY A 543 -37.03 11.14 50.80
C GLY A 543 -36.75 10.50 49.43
N CYS A 544 -36.94 9.18 49.32
CA CYS A 544 -36.70 8.35 48.15
C CYS A 544 -35.24 8.05 47.79
N ASN A 545 -34.26 8.55 48.54
CA ASN A 545 -32.83 8.23 48.37
C ASN A 545 -32.27 7.72 49.71
N PRO A 546 -32.34 6.42 50.00
CA PRO A 546 -31.98 5.91 51.32
C PRO A 546 -30.47 6.02 51.58
N VAL A 547 -30.07 6.34 52.82
CA VAL A 547 -28.66 6.54 53.22
C VAL A 547 -28.10 5.32 53.91
#